data_AF-A0A3D2VE11-F1
#
_entry.id   AF-A0A3D2VE11-F1
#
_cell.length_a   1.000
_cell.length_b   1.000
_cell.length_c   1.000
_cell.angle_alpha   90.00
_cell.angle_beta   90.00
_cell.angle_gamma   90.00
#
_symmetry.space_group_name_H-M   'P 1'
#
loop_
_entity.id
_entity.type
_entity.pdbx_description
1 polymer ?
#
loop_
_entity_poly.entity_id
_entity_poly.type
_entity_poly.pdbx_seq_one_letter_code
_entity_poly.pdbx_strand_id
1 'polypeptide(L)'
;MDSAEQAAARVPSGSATLVMTHSHELDYTLCHALLTQNSARFVGLIGSRSKATRFRSRLRKDKIPEKSLARLTSPIGSSGPKGKEPGVIALAALSEMLTLNMESVEPLLTPSVQSAKITHTANHPPHESKKS
;
A
#
# COMPACT_ATOMS: atom_id res chain seq x y z
N MET A 1 15.73 -24.71 -0.75
CA MET A 1 15.06 -23.39 -0.80
C MET A 1 14.59 -23.19 -2.22
N ASP A 2 13.37 -22.71 -2.40
CA ASP A 2 12.83 -22.46 -3.74
C ASP A 2 13.63 -21.37 -4.46
N SER A 3 13.72 -21.44 -5.78
CA SER A 3 14.35 -20.37 -6.56
C SER A 3 13.48 -19.10 -6.53
N ALA A 4 14.08 -17.95 -6.85
CA ALA A 4 13.34 -16.69 -6.89
C ALA A 4 12.20 -16.72 -7.93
N GLU A 5 12.41 -17.42 -9.04
CA GLU A 5 11.41 -17.64 -10.09
C GLU A 5 10.25 -18.49 -9.58
N GLN A 6 10.52 -19.56 -8.84
CA GLN A 6 9.49 -20.40 -8.24
C GLN A 6 8.68 -19.64 -7.17
N ALA A 7 9.34 -18.78 -6.40
CA ALA A 7 8.65 -17.87 -5.48
C ALA A 7 7.76 -16.87 -6.23
N ALA A 8 8.27 -16.23 -7.28
CA ALA A 8 7.51 -15.29 -8.10
C ALA A 8 6.33 -15.96 -8.82
N ALA A 9 6.46 -17.20 -9.29
CA ALA A 9 5.40 -17.93 -9.99
C ALA A 9 4.18 -18.23 -9.10
N ARG A 10 4.37 -18.31 -7.77
CA ARG A 10 3.28 -18.56 -6.80
C ARG A 10 2.51 -17.29 -6.42
N VAL A 11 2.99 -16.12 -6.82
CA VAL A 11 2.29 -14.85 -6.59
C VAL A 11 1.07 -14.79 -7.52
N PRO A 12 -0.16 -14.63 -6.99
CA PRO A 12 -1.35 -14.53 -7.82
C PRO A 12 -1.29 -13.32 -8.76
N SER A 13 -1.85 -13.46 -9.96
CA SER A 13 -1.94 -12.36 -10.92
C SER A 13 -2.69 -11.15 -10.34
N GLY A 14 -2.24 -9.94 -10.65
CA GLY A 14 -2.85 -8.71 -10.16
C GLY A 14 -2.56 -8.37 -8.69
N SER A 15 -1.81 -9.21 -7.97
CA SER A 15 -1.44 -8.95 -6.58
C SER A 15 -0.55 -7.70 -6.43
N ALA A 16 -0.59 -7.11 -5.24
CA ALA A 16 0.44 -6.19 -4.77
C ALA A 16 1.44 -6.97 -3.90
N THR A 17 2.72 -6.94 -4.27
CA THR A 17 3.75 -7.82 -3.69
C THR A 17 4.86 -7.00 -3.03
N LEU A 18 5.37 -7.50 -1.90
CA LEU A 18 6.48 -6.94 -1.14
C LEU A 18 7.72 -7.84 -1.24
N VAL A 19 8.87 -7.26 -1.62
CA VAL A 19 10.18 -7.90 -1.60
C VAL A 19 10.97 -7.35 -0.41
N MET A 20 11.20 -8.21 0.58
CA MET A 20 11.80 -7.84 1.87
C MET A 20 12.85 -8.88 2.30
N THR A 21 14.03 -8.83 1.69
CA THR A 21 15.15 -9.70 2.10
C THR A 21 16.34 -8.87 2.59
N HIS A 22 17.32 -9.55 3.16
CA HIS A 22 18.60 -8.94 3.55
C HIS A 22 19.67 -9.05 2.43
N SER A 23 19.36 -9.71 1.31
CA SER A 23 20.30 -9.96 0.23
C SER A 23 19.96 -9.13 -1.00
N HIS A 24 20.90 -8.30 -1.45
CA HIS A 24 20.71 -7.48 -2.64
C HIS A 24 20.56 -8.32 -3.91
N GLU A 25 21.28 -9.44 -4.03
CA GLU A 25 21.14 -10.30 -5.21
C GLU A 25 19.80 -11.04 -5.19
N LEU A 26 19.33 -11.51 -4.03
CA LEU A 26 18.02 -12.16 -3.93
C LEU A 26 16.87 -11.19 -4.20
N ASP A 27 16.92 -9.99 -3.62
CA ASP A 27 15.97 -8.92 -3.92
C ASP A 27 15.92 -8.62 -5.42
N TYR A 28 17.09 -8.60 -6.08
CA TYR A 28 17.19 -8.32 -7.50
C TYR A 28 16.52 -9.40 -8.33
N THR A 29 16.86 -10.67 -8.09
CA THR A 29 16.30 -11.81 -8.84
C THR A 29 14.80 -11.92 -8.62
N LEU A 30 14.30 -11.68 -7.40
CA LEU A 30 12.87 -11.63 -7.11
C LEU A 30 12.17 -10.50 -7.87
N CYS A 31 12.71 -9.28 -7.82
CA CYS A 31 12.16 -8.15 -8.58
C CYS A 31 12.17 -8.44 -10.08
N HIS A 32 13.27 -8.96 -10.62
CA HIS A 32 13.40 -9.32 -12.01
C HIS A 32 12.32 -10.35 -12.42
N ALA A 33 12.19 -11.44 -11.68
CA ALA A 33 11.19 -12.48 -11.94
C ALA A 33 9.75 -11.94 -11.86
N LEU A 34 9.43 -11.14 -10.84
CA LEU A 34 8.12 -10.49 -10.70
C LEU A 34 7.81 -9.51 -11.84
N LEU A 35 8.83 -8.88 -12.42
CA LEU A 35 8.67 -7.90 -13.49
C LEU A 35 8.61 -8.52 -14.90
N THR A 36 9.15 -9.73 -15.07
CA THR A 36 9.29 -10.42 -16.36
C THR A 36 8.32 -11.59 -16.54
N GLN A 37 8.15 -12.41 -15.51
CA GLN A 37 7.46 -13.69 -15.58
C GLN A 37 6.11 -13.67 -14.85
N ASN A 38 5.84 -12.63 -14.05
CA ASN A 38 4.59 -12.49 -13.29
C ASN A 38 3.82 -11.22 -13.72
N SER A 39 2.52 -11.21 -13.45
CA SER A 39 1.58 -10.11 -13.72
C SER A 39 1.11 -9.39 -12.45
N ALA A 40 1.94 -9.38 -11.40
CA ALA A 40 1.72 -8.59 -10.20
C ALA A 40 1.49 -7.12 -10.60
N ARG A 41 0.43 -6.51 -10.10
CA ARG A 41 0.07 -5.12 -10.37
C ARG A 41 1.09 -4.16 -9.76
N PHE A 42 1.69 -4.56 -8.64
CA PHE A 42 2.62 -3.75 -7.87
C PHE A 42 3.74 -4.60 -7.28
N VAL A 43 4.96 -4.09 -7.33
CA VAL A 43 6.16 -4.70 -6.73
C VAL A 43 6.84 -3.64 -5.85
N GLY A 44 6.69 -3.81 -4.55
CA GLY A 44 7.31 -2.97 -3.54
C GLY A 44 8.63 -3.54 -3.05
N LEU A 45 9.70 -2.75 -3.06
CA LEU A 45 11.02 -3.18 -2.56
C LEU A 45 11.43 -2.32 -1.36
N ILE A 46 11.65 -2.98 -0.22
CA ILE A 46 12.27 -2.33 0.95
C ILE A 46 13.70 -1.91 0.62
N GLY A 47 14.14 -0.74 1.08
CA GLY A 47 15.52 -0.31 0.93
C GLY A 47 15.71 1.19 0.87
N SER A 48 16.87 1.63 0.38
CA SER A 48 17.18 3.04 0.20
C SER A 48 16.96 3.50 -1.24
N ARG A 49 16.86 4.82 -1.44
CA ARG A 49 16.84 5.44 -2.79
C ARG A 49 18.03 4.99 -3.64
N SER A 50 19.22 4.88 -3.05
CA SER A 50 20.41 4.44 -3.77
C SER A 50 20.32 2.97 -4.23
N LYS A 51 19.71 2.08 -3.43
CA LYS A 51 19.43 0.69 -3.86
C LYS A 51 18.43 0.68 -5.02
N ALA A 52 17.38 1.48 -4.93
CA ALA A 52 16.37 1.62 -5.99
C ALA A 52 16.98 2.08 -7.32
N THR A 53 17.82 3.12 -7.30
CA THR A 53 18.50 3.62 -8.51
C THR A 53 19.39 2.56 -9.15
N ARG A 54 20.16 1.82 -8.35
CA ARG A 54 21.01 0.72 -8.85
C ARG A 54 20.19 -0.40 -9.47
N PHE A 55 19.10 -0.81 -8.82
CA PHE A 55 18.20 -1.84 -9.32
C PHE A 55 17.55 -1.43 -10.64
N ARG A 56 16.98 -0.23 -10.71
CA ARG A 56 16.38 0.30 -11.95
C ARG A 56 17.40 0.37 -13.08
N SER A 57 18.63 0.81 -12.81
CA SER A 57 19.71 0.83 -13.80
C SER A 57 20.02 -0.58 -14.32
N ARG A 58 20.16 -1.57 -13.43
CA ARG A 58 20.46 -2.95 -13.80
C ARG A 58 19.29 -3.60 -14.55
N LEU A 59 18.05 -3.44 -14.09
CA LEU A 59 16.86 -3.94 -14.80
C LEU A 59 16.69 -3.33 -16.20
N ARG A 60 17.04 -2.06 -16.39
CA ARG A 60 17.05 -1.45 -17.74
C ARG A 60 18.11 -2.08 -18.65
N LYS A 61 19.31 -2.37 -18.12
CA LYS A 61 20.35 -3.09 -18.86
C LYS A 61 19.89 -4.49 -19.26
N ASP A 62 19.09 -5.12 -18.41
CA ASP A 62 18.47 -6.42 -18.66
C ASP A 62 17.23 -6.33 -19.56
N LYS A 63 17.01 -5.18 -20.21
CA LYS A 63 15.96 -4.91 -21.21
C LYS A 63 14.54 -5.03 -20.67
N ILE A 64 14.34 -4.84 -19.37
CA ILE A 64 13.00 -4.80 -18.80
C ILE A 64 12.24 -3.56 -19.34
N PRO A 65 11.05 -3.73 -19.95
CA PRO A 65 10.29 -2.60 -20.49
C PRO A 65 9.92 -1.59 -19.41
N GLU A 66 9.90 -0.29 -19.74
CA GLU A 66 9.51 0.77 -18.79
C GLU A 66 8.10 0.54 -18.22
N LYS A 67 7.17 -0.04 -18.99
CA LYS A 67 5.84 -0.41 -18.51
C LYS A 67 5.89 -1.43 -17.37
N SER A 68 6.84 -2.37 -17.40
CA SER A 68 7.05 -3.29 -16.27
C SER A 68 7.74 -2.57 -15.12
N LEU A 69 8.80 -1.78 -15.40
CA LEU A 69 9.50 -1.00 -14.37
C LEU A 69 8.60 -0.01 -13.62
N ALA A 70 7.55 0.49 -14.26
CA ALA A 70 6.55 1.34 -13.62
C ALA A 70 5.83 0.66 -12.45
N ARG A 71 5.79 -0.68 -12.42
CA ARG A 71 5.22 -1.46 -11.30
C ARG A 71 6.16 -1.54 -10.09
N LEU A 72 7.44 -1.18 -10.23
CA LEU A 72 8.44 -1.26 -9.15
C LEU A 72 8.50 0.03 -8.34
N THR A 73 8.14 -0.05 -7.07
CA THR A 73 8.28 1.06 -6.12
C THR A 73 9.38 0.79 -5.10
N SER A 74 10.29 1.75 -4.96
CA SER A 74 11.34 1.70 -3.95
C SER A 74 11.91 3.10 -3.67
N PRO A 75 12.12 3.51 -2.40
CA PRO A 75 11.76 2.79 -1.19
C PRO A 75 10.23 2.68 -1.02
N ILE A 76 9.74 1.51 -0.58
CA ILE A 76 8.33 1.37 -0.20
C ILE A 76 8.04 2.10 1.12
N GLY A 77 6.79 2.54 1.27
CA GLY A 77 6.27 3.31 2.39
C GLY A 77 6.46 4.82 2.23
N SER A 78 6.65 5.31 1.01
CA SER A 78 6.99 6.73 0.79
C SER A 78 5.84 7.70 1.14
N SER A 79 4.61 7.22 1.05
CA SER A 79 3.37 7.96 1.38
C SER A 79 2.90 7.79 2.83
N GLY A 80 3.58 6.97 3.63
CA GLY A 80 3.21 6.67 5.01
C GLY A 80 3.95 7.50 6.07
N PRO A 81 3.80 7.11 7.35
CA PRO A 81 4.51 7.75 8.46
C PRO A 81 6.02 7.69 8.31
N LYS A 82 6.73 8.74 8.75
CA LYS A 82 8.19 8.83 8.68
C LYS A 82 8.83 8.31 9.96
N GLY A 83 9.80 7.42 9.82
CA GLY A 83 10.58 6.87 10.92
C GLY A 83 11.52 5.77 10.43
N LYS A 84 12.46 5.37 11.28
CA LYS A 84 13.41 4.27 10.99
C LYS A 84 13.07 3.00 11.79
N GLU A 85 12.12 3.10 12.69
CA GLU A 85 11.65 2.03 13.55
C GLU A 85 10.94 0.98 12.69
N PRO A 86 11.17 -0.33 12.91
CA PRO A 86 10.56 -1.39 12.12
C PRO A 86 9.03 -1.30 12.02
N GLY A 87 8.36 -0.95 13.13
CA GLY A 87 6.91 -0.77 13.16
C GLY A 87 6.43 0.41 12.31
N VAL A 88 7.20 1.49 12.25
CA VAL A 88 6.88 2.67 11.40
C VAL A 88 7.06 2.32 9.93
N ILE A 89 8.15 1.62 9.58
CA ILE A 89 8.40 1.15 8.20
C ILE A 89 7.30 0.20 7.74
N ALA A 90 6.88 -0.75 8.60
CA ALA A 90 5.81 -1.68 8.30
C ALA A 90 4.48 -0.95 8.07
N LEU A 91 4.11 -0.03 8.96
CA LEU A 91 2.90 0.78 8.81
C LEU A 91 2.94 1.60 7.52
N ALA A 92 4.06 2.23 7.21
CA ALA A 92 4.21 3.02 6.00
C ALA A 92 4.04 2.18 4.73
N ALA A 93 4.65 0.99 4.68
CA ALA A 93 4.51 0.07 3.55
C ALA A 93 3.05 -0.40 3.37
N LEU A 94 2.35 -0.70 4.46
CA LEU A 94 0.94 -1.09 4.43
C LEU A 94 0.03 0.06 4.00
N SER A 95 0.30 1.29 4.44
CA SER A 95 -0.44 2.48 3.99
C SER A 95 -0.36 2.67 2.47
N GLU A 96 0.83 2.48 1.89
CA GLU A 96 1.02 2.56 0.44
C GLU A 96 0.25 1.46 -0.29
N MET A 97 0.28 0.21 0.21
CA MET A 97 -0.50 -0.89 -0.37
C MET A 97 -2.02 -0.66 -0.30
N LEU A 98 -2.53 -0.19 0.84
CA LEU A 98 -3.96 0.09 1.00
C LEU A 98 -4.44 1.13 -0.01
N THR A 99 -3.65 2.19 -0.22
CA THR A 99 -3.97 3.25 -1.18
C THR A 99 -4.10 2.71 -2.61
N LEU A 100 -3.20 1.81 -3.02
CA LEU A 100 -3.24 1.17 -4.36
C LEU A 100 -4.49 0.31 -4.57
N ASN A 101 -4.96 -0.34 -3.50
CA ASN A 101 -6.18 -1.15 -3.54
C ASN A 101 -7.44 -0.27 -3.58
N MET A 102 -7.46 0.84 -2.84
CA MET A 102 -8.60 1.77 -2.84
C MET A 102 -8.79 2.46 -4.19
N GLU A 103 -7.75 2.66 -4.99
CA GLU A 103 -7.86 3.19 -6.36
C GLU A 103 -8.47 2.17 -7.35
N SER A 104 -8.54 0.89 -6.96
CA SER A 104 -9.15 -0.19 -7.75
C SER A 104 -10.58 -0.53 -7.31
N VAL A 105 -11.00 -0.01 -6.15
CA VAL A 105 -12.33 -0.20 -5.57
C VAL A 105 -13.05 1.13 -5.71
N GLU A 106 -14.01 1.22 -6.64
CA GLU A 106 -15.05 2.26 -6.61
C GLU A 106 -15.52 2.41 -5.14
N PRO A 107 -15.43 3.60 -4.53
CA PRO A 107 -15.55 3.72 -3.09
C PRO A 107 -16.98 3.36 -2.67
N LEU A 108 -17.16 2.13 -2.19
CA LEU A 108 -18.37 1.69 -1.47
C LEU A 108 -18.55 2.40 -0.12
N LEU A 109 -17.62 3.28 0.25
CA LEU A 109 -17.78 4.23 1.34
C LEU A 109 -18.48 5.48 0.80
N THR A 110 -19.75 5.34 0.40
CA THR A 110 -20.67 6.46 0.62
C THR A 110 -20.82 6.55 2.13
N PRO A 111 -20.40 7.64 2.80
CA PRO A 111 -20.87 7.87 4.14
C PRO A 111 -22.39 8.02 4.01
N SER A 112 -23.14 6.98 4.38
CA SER A 112 -24.54 7.13 4.73
C SER A 112 -24.55 7.97 6.01
N VAL A 113 -24.37 9.28 5.84
CA VAL A 113 -24.82 10.26 6.83
C VAL A 113 -26.33 10.22 6.72
N GLN A 114 -26.93 9.16 7.26
CA GLN A 114 -28.33 9.19 7.57
C GLN A 114 -28.46 10.27 8.63
N SER A 115 -28.84 11.47 8.19
CA SER A 115 -29.13 12.61 9.06
C SER A 115 -30.11 12.13 10.11
N ALA A 116 -29.59 11.71 11.26
CA ALA A 116 -30.40 11.50 12.44
C ALA A 116 -31.00 12.88 12.73
N LYS A 117 -32.30 13.04 12.48
CA LYS A 117 -33.05 14.17 12.98
C LYS A 117 -32.90 14.13 14.50
N ILE A 118 -31.95 14.89 15.03
CA ILE A 118 -31.89 15.18 16.45
C ILE A 118 -33.06 16.13 16.71
N THR A 119 -34.24 15.56 16.95
CA THR A 119 -35.38 16.35 17.42
C THR A 119 -35.05 16.75 18.85
N HIS A 120 -34.60 17.99 19.02
CA HIS A 120 -34.46 18.59 20.34
C HIS A 120 -35.88 18.78 20.91
N THR A 121 -36.35 17.79 21.67
CA THR A 121 -37.50 17.96 22.55
C THR A 121 -37.06 18.85 23.70
N ALA A 122 -37.29 20.16 23.55
CA ALA A 122 -37.29 21.06 24.68
C ALA A 122 -38.38 20.59 25.64
N ASN A 123 -38.00 19.99 26.76
CA ASN A 123 -38.90 19.82 27.89
C ASN A 123 -39.28 21.21 28.39
N HIS A 124 -40.45 21.68 27.99
CA HIS A 124 -41.14 22.77 28.64
C HIS A 124 -41.76 22.19 29.93
N PRO A 125 -41.32 22.57 31.14
CA PRO A 125 -42.06 22.21 32.34
C PRO A 125 -43.41 22.98 32.35
N PRO A 126 -44.47 22.39 32.91
CA PRO A 126 -45.77 23.04 32.95
C PRO A 126 -45.74 24.23 33.90
N HIS A 127 -46.42 25.27 33.46
CA HIS A 127 -46.74 26.49 34.19
C HIS A 127 -47.68 26.20 35.38
N GLU A 128 -47.47 26.90 36.51
CA GLU A 128 -48.44 27.32 37.57
C GLU A 128 -47.75 27.34 38.95
N SER A 129 -48.05 28.19 39.93
CA SER A 129 -48.64 29.53 40.00
C SER A 129 -48.45 29.99 41.47
N LYS A 130 -48.23 31.31 41.65
CA LYS A 130 -48.72 32.17 42.76
C LYS A 130 -48.32 31.95 44.24
N LYS A 131 -48.06 33.12 44.86
CA LYS A 131 -48.14 33.54 46.30
C LYS A 131 -46.93 33.12 47.15
N SER A 132 -46.35 33.96 48.00
CA SER A 132 -46.83 35.17 48.71
C SER A 132 -45.78 36.28 48.74
#